data_AF-A0A7S3BFA4-F1
#
_entry.id   AF-A0A7S3BFA4-F1
#
_cell.length_a   1.000
_cell.length_b   1.000
_cell.length_c   1.000
_cell.angle_alpha   90.00
_cell.angle_beta   90.00
_cell.angle_gamma   90.00
#
_symmetry.space_group_name_H-M   'P 1'
#
loop_
_entity.id
_entity.type
_entity.pdbx_description
1 polymer ?
#
loop_
_entity_poly.entity_id
_entity_poly.type
_entity_poly.pdbx_seq_one_letter_code
_entity_poly.pdbx_strand_id
1 'polypeptide(L)'
;MDGLTFGANVMLKNFFDTESSRTGQKRPVFELHLPLILEQLNVSMETFVDFCILCGCDYCGSIRGVGPATAFRLLRTHASLENAVGSLDPSAVPTGDSWQVDEAR
;
A
#
# COMPACT_ATOMS: atom_id res chain seq x y z
N MET A 1 6.42 -0.98 -1.08
CA MET A 1 7.34 -1.42 -2.17
C MET A 1 6.92 -0.62 -3.37
N ASP A 2 7.53 0.54 -3.49
CA ASP A 2 6.84 1.68 -4.08
C ASP A 2 7.05 1.67 -5.60
N GLY A 3 7.99 0.85 -6.08
CA GLY A 3 8.11 0.54 -7.50
C GLY A 3 6.79 0.04 -8.12
N LEU A 4 6.01 -0.78 -7.39
CA LEU A 4 4.70 -1.22 -7.89
C LEU A 4 3.69 -0.08 -7.93
N THR A 5 3.69 0.83 -6.94
CA THR A 5 2.78 2.00 -6.90
C THR A 5 3.15 3.04 -7.95
N PHE A 6 4.40 3.09 -8.41
CA PHE A 6 4.83 3.89 -9.56
C PHE A 6 4.57 3.22 -10.92
N GLY A 7 3.93 2.05 -10.95
CA GLY A 7 3.54 1.39 -12.20
C GLY A 7 4.59 0.44 -12.79
N ALA A 8 5.57 -0.03 -11.99
CA ALA A 8 6.48 -1.07 -12.47
C ALA A 8 5.72 -2.39 -12.74
N ASN A 9 5.71 -2.83 -14.00
CA ASN A 9 4.99 -4.04 -14.41
C ASN A 9 5.48 -5.31 -13.69
N VAL A 10 6.79 -5.40 -13.41
CA VAL A 10 7.40 -6.53 -12.70
C VAL A 10 8.40 -6.01 -11.67
N MET A 11 8.34 -6.55 -10.45
CA MET A 11 9.28 -6.25 -9.39
C MET A 11 9.94 -7.53 -8.86
N LEU A 12 11.27 -7.57 -8.84
CA LEU A 12 12.05 -8.65 -8.24
C LEU A 12 12.26 -8.39 -6.74
N LYS A 13 11.84 -9.31 -5.89
CA LYS A 13 12.09 -9.26 -4.45
C LYS A 13 13.21 -10.21 -4.06
N ASN A 14 14.00 -9.82 -3.07
CA ASN A 14 15.15 -10.57 -2.53
C ASN A 14 16.33 -10.76 -3.50
N PHE A 15 16.39 -10.04 -4.63
CA PHE A 15 17.44 -10.23 -5.63
C PHE A 15 18.86 -10.02 -5.09
N PHE A 16 19.04 -8.99 -4.26
CA PHE A 16 20.31 -8.67 -3.60
C PHE A 16 20.43 -9.24 -2.17
N ASP A 17 19.47 -10.06 -1.73
CA ASP A 17 19.47 -10.64 -0.38
C ASP A 17 20.43 -11.84 -0.34
N THR A 18 21.69 -11.59 0.05
CA THR A 18 22.75 -12.61 0.08
C THR A 18 22.60 -13.57 1.26
N GLU A 19 22.15 -13.06 2.41
CA GLU A 19 21.77 -13.79 3.61
C GLU A 19 20.68 -13.01 4.37
N SER A 20 19.53 -13.64 4.62
CA SER A 20 18.45 -12.98 5.35
C SER A 20 18.93 -12.61 6.76
N SER A 21 18.95 -11.31 7.05
CA SER A 21 19.37 -10.74 8.34
C SER A 21 18.63 -11.29 9.57
N ARG A 22 17.49 -11.96 9.38
CA ARG A 22 16.70 -12.59 10.46
C ARG A 22 16.93 -14.08 10.64
N THR A 23 17.43 -14.79 9.62
CA THR A 23 17.44 -16.27 9.60
C THR A 23 18.77 -16.87 9.19
N GLY A 24 19.71 -16.09 8.67
CA GLY A 24 21.00 -16.58 8.16
C GLY A 24 20.87 -17.50 6.94
N GLN A 25 19.70 -17.52 6.29
CA GLN A 25 19.42 -18.36 5.13
C GLN A 25 19.06 -17.50 3.92
N LYS A 26 19.45 -17.94 2.72
CA LYS A 26 19.02 -17.28 1.47
C LYS A 26 17.51 -17.43 1.30
N ARG A 27 16.85 -16.31 1.01
CA ARG A 27 15.45 -16.32 0.56
C ARG A 27 15.42 -16.47 -0.95
N PRO A 28 14.46 -17.23 -1.50
CA PRO A 28 14.31 -17.29 -2.95
C PRO A 28 13.97 -15.90 -3.50
N VAL A 29 14.55 -15.59 -4.66
CA VAL A 29 14.12 -14.47 -5.48
C VAL A 29 12.75 -14.80 -6.05
N PHE A 30 11.84 -13.85 -6.04
CA PHE A 30 10.54 -14.01 -6.67
C PHE A 30 10.09 -12.71 -7.34
N GLU A 31 9.20 -12.88 -8.30
CA GLU A 31 8.62 -11.80 -9.09
C GLU A 31 7.24 -11.42 -8.57
N LEU A 32 6.97 -10.12 -8.58
CA LEU A 32 5.64 -9.55 -8.38
C LEU A 32 5.22 -8.89 -9.69
N HIS A 33 4.12 -9.37 -10.26
CA HIS A 33 3.57 -8.86 -11.51
C HIS A 33 2.40 -7.94 -11.22
N LEU A 34 2.55 -6.65 -11.50
CA LEU A 34 1.51 -5.65 -11.26
C LEU A 34 0.18 -6.00 -11.94
N PRO A 35 0.13 -6.43 -13.22
CA PRO A 35 -1.13 -6.80 -13.87
C PRO A 35 -1.89 -7.90 -13.12
N LEU A 36 -1.17 -8.93 -12.65
CA LEU A 36 -1.76 -10.02 -11.88
C LEU A 36 -2.27 -9.55 -10.51
N ILE A 37 -1.55 -8.63 -9.86
CA ILE A 37 -1.97 -8.06 -8.57
C ILE A 37 -3.26 -7.26 -8.75
N LEU A 38 -3.33 -6.39 -9.77
CA LEU A 38 -4.52 -5.58 -10.06
C LEU A 38 -5.72 -6.47 -10.40
N GLU A 39 -5.51 -7.52 -11.20
CA GLU A 39 -6.54 -8.52 -11.55
C GLU A 39 -7.04 -9.27 -10.31
N GLN A 40 -6.13 -9.79 -9.48
CA GLN A 40 -6.49 -10.57 -8.29
C GLN A 40 -7.19 -9.73 -7.22
N LEU A 41 -6.80 -8.46 -7.07
CA LEU A 41 -7.47 -7.53 -6.16
C LEU A 41 -8.78 -6.97 -6.78
N ASN A 42 -8.92 -7.07 -8.10
CA ASN A 42 -9.99 -6.50 -8.92
C ASN A 42 -10.14 -4.98 -8.68
N VAL A 43 -9.05 -4.26 -8.91
CA VAL A 43 -8.94 -2.80 -8.71
C VAL A 43 -8.20 -2.14 -9.87
N SER A 44 -8.44 -0.85 -10.09
CA SER A 44 -7.64 -0.05 -11.00
C SER A 44 -6.29 0.32 -10.37
N MET A 45 -5.37 0.83 -11.18
CA MET A 45 -4.09 1.36 -10.69
C MET A 45 -4.28 2.49 -9.68
N GLU A 46 -5.19 3.42 -9.93
CA GLU A 46 -5.50 4.53 -9.03
C GLU A 46 -5.99 4.04 -7.67
N THR A 47 -6.93 3.09 -7.68
CA THR A 47 -7.46 2.46 -6.48
C THR A 47 -6.39 1.63 -5.75
N PHE A 48 -5.44 1.04 -6.48
CA PHE A 48 -4.31 0.33 -5.88
C PHE A 48 -3.35 1.29 -5.14
N VAL A 49 -3.10 2.48 -5.69
CA VAL A 49 -2.33 3.53 -5.00
C VAL A 49 -3.05 3.95 -3.71
N ASP A 50 -4.36 4.20 -3.76
CA ASP A 50 -5.17 4.52 -2.58
C ASP A 50 -5.09 3.43 -1.51
N PHE A 51 -5.15 2.16 -1.94
CA PHE A 51 -4.98 1.02 -1.04
C PHE A 51 -3.60 1.03 -0.36
N CYS A 52 -2.53 1.33 -1.09
CA CYS A 52 -1.18 1.43 -0.53
C CYS A 52 -1.04 2.61 0.45
N ILE A 53 -1.65 3.76 0.16
CA ILE A 53 -1.70 4.91 1.08
C ILE A 53 -2.42 4.51 2.38
N LEU A 54 -3.58 3.84 2.28
CA LEU A 54 -4.32 3.33 3.45
C LEU A 54 -3.53 2.31 4.27
N CYS A 55 -2.68 1.50 3.64
CA CYS A 55 -1.79 0.57 4.33
C CYS A 55 -0.65 1.27 5.08
N GLY A 56 -0.38 2.54 4.74
CA GLY A 56 0.78 3.31 5.17
C GLY A 56 1.84 3.36 4.08
N CYS A 57 2.32 4.57 3.80
CA CYS A 57 3.44 4.84 2.90
C CYS A 57 4.42 5.82 3.56
N ASP A 58 5.57 6.04 2.93
CA ASP A 58 6.61 6.93 3.47
C ASP A 58 6.38 8.41 3.10
N TYR A 59 5.37 8.71 2.30
CA TYR A 59 5.10 10.04 1.74
C TYR A 59 4.06 10.85 2.52
N CYS A 60 3.24 10.19 3.35
CA CYS A 60 2.28 10.85 4.23
C CYS A 60 2.13 10.07 5.54
N GLY A 61 1.49 10.67 6.54
CA GLY A 61 1.15 10.00 7.79
C GLY A 61 0.26 8.77 7.55
N SER A 62 0.24 7.86 8.53
CA SER A 62 -0.58 6.64 8.48
C SER A 62 -1.80 6.75 9.40
N ILE A 63 -2.91 6.16 8.99
CA ILE A 63 -4.14 6.17 9.79
C ILE A 63 -4.02 5.14 10.91
N ARG A 64 -4.18 5.58 12.16
CA ARG A 64 -4.01 4.70 13.32
C ARG A 64 -5.04 3.58 13.31
N GLY A 65 -4.58 2.33 13.39
CA GLY A 65 -5.45 1.15 13.41
C GLY A 65 -5.91 0.67 12.03
N VAL A 66 -5.46 1.31 10.96
CA VAL A 66 -5.65 0.83 9.59
C VAL A 66 -4.38 0.12 9.14
N GLY A 67 -4.50 -1.18 8.87
CA GLY A 67 -3.48 -1.99 8.22
C GLY A 67 -4.05 -2.69 6.99
N PRO A 68 -3.30 -3.59 6.33
CA PRO A 68 -3.67 -4.14 5.03
C PRO A 68 -5.07 -4.80 4.97
N ALA A 69 -5.44 -5.56 6.00
CA ALA A 69 -6.76 -6.20 6.06
C ALA A 69 -7.91 -5.18 6.19
N THR A 70 -7.72 -4.17 7.04
CA THR A 70 -8.71 -3.10 7.24
C THR A 70 -8.79 -2.20 6.01
N ALA A 71 -7.64 -1.82 5.43
CA ALA A 71 -7.54 -1.04 4.21
C ALA A 71 -8.28 -1.71 3.05
N PHE A 72 -8.10 -3.03 2.86
CA PHE A 72 -8.79 -3.77 1.81
C PHE A 72 -10.31 -3.77 2.00
N ARG A 73 -10.79 -3.92 3.24
CA ARG A 73 -12.22 -3.85 3.56
C ARG A 73 -12.79 -2.45 3.30
N LEU A 74 -12.07 -1.40 3.71
CA LEU A 74 -12.48 -0.01 3.51
C LEU A 74 -12.57 0.32 2.01
N LEU A 75 -11.56 -0.06 1.25
CA LEU A 75 -11.50 0.14 -0.18
C LEU A 75 -12.66 -0.55 -0.92
N ARG A 76 -12.96 -1.81 -0.56
CA ARG A 76 -14.11 -2.56 -1.10
C ARG A 76 -15.47 -1.94 -0.76
N THR A 77 -15.58 -1.28 0.39
CA THR A 77 -16.85 -0.71 0.88
C THR A 77 -17.10 0.69 0.33
N HIS A 78 -16.05 1.51 0.23
CA HIS A 78 -16.16 2.96 0.00
C HIS A 78 -15.69 3.42 -1.38
N ALA A 79 -15.02 2.56 -2.14
CA ALA A 79 -14.53 2.75 -3.51
C ALA A 79 -13.52 3.90 -3.74
N SER A 80 -13.43 4.88 -2.84
CA SER A 80 -12.41 5.93 -2.88
C SER A 80 -11.77 6.15 -1.51
N LEU A 81 -10.56 6.70 -1.54
CA LEU A 81 -9.78 7.06 -0.36
C LEU A 81 -10.52 8.08 0.52
N GLU A 82 -11.13 9.10 -0.09
CA GLU A 82 -11.81 10.19 0.61
C GLU A 82 -13.03 9.65 1.37
N ASN A 83 -13.79 8.74 0.76
CA ASN A 83 -14.93 8.08 1.40
C ASN A 83 -14.48 7.13 2.51
N ALA A 84 -13.38 6.40 2.31
CA ALA A 84 -12.81 5.51 3.32
C ALA A 84 -12.37 6.31 4.55
N VAL A 85 -11.64 7.41 4.37
CA VAL A 85 -11.18 8.30 5.45
C VAL A 85 -12.38 8.95 6.17
N GLY A 86 -13.40 9.39 5.43
CA GLY A 86 -14.61 9.98 6.01
C GLY A 86 -15.44 9.01 6.86
N SER A 87 -15.27 7.69 6.70
CA SER A 87 -15.93 6.66 7.50
C SER A 87 -15.24 6.37 8.85
N LEU A 88 -14.01 6.86 9.03
CA LEU A 88 -13.18 6.57 10.19
C LEU A 88 -13.38 7.60 11.30
N ASP A 89 -12.95 7.25 12.51
CA ASP A 89 -12.87 8.20 13.62
C ASP A 89 -11.88 9.33 13.25
N PRO A 90 -12.31 10.61 13.25
CA PRO A 90 -11.43 11.75 12.97
C PRO A 90 -10.19 11.78 13.86
N SER A 91 -10.23 11.21 15.07
CA SER A 91 -9.07 11.14 15.98
C SER A 91 -7.98 10.18 15.51
N ALA A 92 -8.29 9.26 14.59
CA ALA A 92 -7.36 8.28 14.05
C ALA A 92 -6.64 8.78 12.79
N VAL A 93 -7.19 9.80 12.13
CA VAL A 93 -6.65 10.38 10.89
C VAL A 93 -5.57 11.41 11.23
N PRO A 94 -4.37 11.34 10.62
CA PRO A 94 -3.36 12.37 10.77
C PRO A 94 -3.87 13.74 10.31
N THR A 95 -3.32 14.83 10.85
CA THR A 95 -3.76 16.20 10.53
C THR A 95 -2.60 17.13 10.25
N GLY A 96 -2.87 18.25 9.57
CA GLY A 96 -1.86 19.23 9.17
C GLY A 96 -0.84 18.65 8.20
N ASP A 97 0.43 19.02 8.37
CA ASP A 97 1.55 18.61 7.49
C ASP A 97 1.76 17.08 7.47
N SER A 98 1.21 16.36 8.44
CA SER A 98 1.28 14.89 8.47
C SER A 98 0.29 14.20 7.54
N TRP A 99 -0.63 14.92 6.89
CA TRP A 99 -1.67 14.32 6.04
C TRP A 99 -1.74 14.97 4.66
N GLN A 100 -0.64 14.85 3.90
CA GLN A 100 -0.48 15.37 2.54
C GLN A 100 -0.80 14.30 1.49
N VAL A 101 -2.00 13.74 1.57
CA VAL A 101 -2.42 12.61 0.71
C VAL A 101 -2.40 12.97 -0.78
N ASP A 102 -2.82 14.18 -1.14
CA ASP A 102 -2.85 14.63 -2.54
C ASP A 102 -1.46 14.75 -3.16
N GLU A 103 -0.42 14.99 -2.35
CA GLU A 103 0.98 15.05 -2.80
C GLU A 103 1.62 13.66 -2.87
N ALA A 104 1.11 12.72 -2.05
CA ALA A 104 1.59 11.34 -1.99
C ALA A 104 1.01 10.44 -3.10
N ARG A 105 -0.14 10.82 -3.67
CA ARG A 105 -0.88 10.06 -4.69
C ARG A 105 -0.34 10.30 -6.09
#